data_AF-A0A2V2GJ71-F1
#
_entry.id   AF-A0A2V2GJ71-F1
#
_cell.length_a   1.000
_cell.length_b   1.000
_cell.length_c   1.000
_cell.angle_alpha   90.00
_cell.angle_beta   90.00
_cell.angle_gamma   90.00
#
_symmetry.space_group_name_H-M   'P 1'
#
loop_
_entity.id
_entity.type
_entity.pdbx_description
1 polymer ?
#
loop_
_entity_poly.entity_id
_entity_poly.type
_entity_poly.pdbx_seq_one_letter_code
_entity_poly.pdbx_strand_id
1 'polypeptide(L)'
;MATISIRVSDDLKAKLEGLAHESGGTISGVVTEALGSMVGSPRTDYPEEMAPLTIAPVNRLILRDQELILAALSEYEEDAAYHKRNAQIFEKGYVREYPEAFAALRPEIPNSRCEELYDILDMFRVLRASYEDLPEDEKAEVDERDISPQGFDHNDMEEGRLAGYVKHLFADKRYEELAEPLRKYSDGGNSHGPRLEMYRRMLHCFKPLWRKHMLGDRFLGLAEIEKVIAAQRYDSGY
;
A
#
# COMPACT_ATOMS: atom_id res chain seq x y z
N MET A 1 -3.46 24.91 1.68
CA MET A 1 -2.04 24.65 1.41
C MET A 1 -1.27 24.72 2.72
N ALA A 2 -0.26 23.87 2.92
CA ALA A 2 0.63 23.98 4.08
C ALA A 2 1.59 25.18 3.89
N THR A 3 1.90 25.90 4.97
CA THR A 3 2.81 27.05 4.93
C THR A 3 4.14 26.70 5.57
N ILE A 4 5.24 26.96 4.86
CA ILE A 4 6.61 26.81 5.37
C ILE A 4 7.18 28.22 5.58
N SER A 5 7.66 28.51 6.80
CA SER A 5 8.36 29.76 7.12
C SER A 5 9.87 29.53 7.17
N ILE A 6 10.62 30.20 6.30
CA ILE A 6 12.08 30.04 6.19
C ILE A 6 12.74 31.39 6.48
N ARG A 7 13.79 31.39 7.31
CA ARG A 7 14.68 32.55 7.48
C ARG A 7 15.82 32.43 6.48
N VAL A 8 16.08 33.52 5.76
CA VAL A 8 17.16 33.62 4.76
C VAL A 8 18.04 34.81 5.09
N SER A 9 19.27 34.84 4.57
CA SER A 9 20.13 36.03 4.68
C SER A 9 19.54 37.19 3.88
N ASP A 10 19.91 38.42 4.26
CA ASP A 10 19.48 39.63 3.54
C ASP A 10 19.94 39.62 2.06
N ASP A 11 21.15 39.10 1.79
CA ASP A 11 21.68 38.94 0.42
C ASP A 11 20.83 37.96 -0.41
N LEU A 12 20.41 36.84 0.17
CA LEU A 12 19.56 35.87 -0.52
C LEU A 12 18.16 36.43 -0.75
N LYS A 13 17.61 37.16 0.22
CA LYS A 13 16.32 37.85 0.07
C LYS A 13 16.36 38.86 -1.08
N ALA A 14 17.41 39.68 -1.16
CA ALA A 14 17.58 40.66 -2.23
C ALA A 14 17.67 40.01 -3.61
N LYS A 15 18.38 38.88 -3.73
CA LYS A 15 18.44 38.10 -4.98
C LYS A 15 17.07 37.55 -5.40
N LEU A 16 16.29 37.02 -4.44
CA LEU A 16 14.94 36.52 -4.70
C LEU A 16 13.97 37.64 -5.12
N GLU A 17 14.09 38.82 -4.52
CA GLU A 17 13.33 40.02 -4.91
C GLU A 17 13.65 40.45 -6.35
N GLY A 18 14.93 40.44 -6.72
CA GLY A 18 15.37 40.71 -8.09
C GLY A 18 14.76 39.73 -9.10
N LEU A 19 14.86 38.42 -8.84
CA LEU A 19 14.28 37.39 -9.70
C LEU A 19 12.75 37.53 -9.84
N ALA A 20 12.05 37.83 -8.75
CA ALA A 20 10.60 38.03 -8.78
C ALA A 20 10.20 39.25 -9.62
N HIS A 21 10.99 40.31 -9.57
CA HIS A 21 10.77 41.50 -10.39
C HIS A 21 10.98 41.22 -11.89
N GLU A 22 12.05 40.50 -12.23
CA GLU A 22 12.38 40.11 -13.61
C GLU A 22 11.33 39.17 -14.22
N SER A 23 10.78 38.25 -13.42
CA SER A 23 9.78 37.28 -13.87
C SER A 23 8.34 37.79 -13.81
N GLY A 24 8.11 39.04 -13.36
CA GLY A 24 6.77 39.58 -13.12
C GLY A 24 5.96 38.83 -12.05
N GLY A 25 6.65 38.11 -11.16
CA GLY A 25 6.06 37.19 -10.18
C GLY A 25 6.18 37.67 -8.74
N THR A 26 5.91 36.78 -7.79
CA THR A 26 6.15 37.03 -6.36
C THR A 26 7.37 36.25 -5.89
N ILE A 27 8.01 36.70 -4.80
CA ILE A 27 9.08 35.93 -4.13
C ILE A 27 8.59 34.50 -3.82
N SER A 28 7.35 34.37 -3.34
CA SER A 28 6.74 33.06 -3.09
C SER A 28 6.65 32.22 -4.35
N GLY A 29 6.31 32.82 -5.50
CA GLY A 29 6.27 32.15 -6.80
C GLY A 29 7.65 31.64 -7.21
N VAL A 30 8.67 32.49 -7.16
CA VAL A 30 10.07 32.12 -7.47
C VAL A 30 10.58 31.03 -6.54
N VAL A 31 10.31 31.13 -5.23
CA VAL A 31 10.69 30.10 -4.26
C VAL A 31 9.93 28.80 -4.50
N THR A 32 8.63 28.86 -4.82
CA THR A 32 7.82 27.66 -5.08
C THR A 32 8.24 26.98 -6.38
N GLU A 33 8.62 27.75 -7.41
CA GLU A 33 9.15 27.24 -8.67
C GLU A 33 10.55 26.65 -8.49
N ALA A 34 11.43 27.31 -7.75
CA ALA A 34 12.74 26.77 -7.38
C ALA A 34 12.61 25.48 -6.56
N LEU A 35 11.72 25.46 -5.56
CA LEU A 35 11.41 24.26 -4.80
C LEU A 35 10.78 23.18 -5.69
N GLY A 36 9.84 23.52 -6.57
CA GLY A 36 9.18 22.57 -7.48
C GLY A 36 10.14 21.98 -8.52
N SER A 37 11.08 22.77 -9.03
CA SER A 37 12.14 22.29 -9.93
C SER A 37 13.16 21.41 -9.21
N MET A 38 13.47 21.70 -7.95
CA MET A 38 14.33 20.87 -7.10
C MET A 38 13.65 19.59 -6.63
N VAL A 39 12.36 19.68 -6.29
CA VAL A 39 11.54 18.57 -5.83
C VAL A 39 11.01 17.72 -7.00
N GLY A 40 11.25 18.17 -8.23
CA GLY A 40 10.54 17.68 -9.39
C GLY A 40 9.06 18.04 -9.29
N SER A 41 8.41 18.41 -10.41
CA SER A 41 6.97 18.21 -10.45
C SER A 41 6.73 16.73 -10.16
N PRO A 42 5.86 16.36 -9.21
CA PRO A 42 5.38 14.98 -9.15
C PRO A 42 4.94 14.65 -10.57
N ARG A 43 5.57 13.67 -11.21
CA ARG A 43 5.02 13.16 -12.46
C ARG A 43 3.66 12.63 -12.06
N THR A 44 2.61 13.34 -12.47
CA THR A 44 1.23 13.03 -12.08
C THR A 44 0.84 11.60 -12.46
N ASP A 45 1.58 11.02 -13.40
CA ASP A 45 1.39 9.67 -13.92
C ASP A 45 2.03 8.57 -13.03
N TYR A 46 2.92 8.92 -12.09
CA TYR A 46 3.60 7.97 -11.19
C TYR A 46 3.77 8.54 -9.77
N PRO A 47 2.68 8.59 -8.97
CA PRO A 47 2.73 9.04 -7.58
C PRO A 47 3.56 8.14 -6.63
N GLU A 48 4.16 7.06 -7.13
CA GLU A 48 4.95 6.06 -6.39
C GLU A 48 6.47 6.11 -6.69
N GLU A 49 7.03 7.26 -7.07
CA GLU A 49 8.48 7.36 -7.27
C GLU A 49 9.20 7.28 -5.90
N MET A 50 9.69 6.09 -5.55
CA MET A 50 10.46 5.83 -4.31
C MET A 50 11.85 6.47 -4.33
N ALA A 51 12.29 6.98 -5.47
CA ALA A 51 13.60 7.58 -5.60
C ALA A 51 13.66 8.94 -4.90
N PRO A 52 14.70 9.17 -4.10
CA PRO A 52 14.91 10.47 -3.50
C PRO A 52 15.40 11.47 -4.57
N LEU A 53 15.05 12.74 -4.40
CA LEU A 53 15.47 13.81 -5.32
C LEU A 53 16.96 14.15 -5.20
N THR A 54 17.57 13.77 -4.08
CA THR A 54 19.01 13.83 -3.86
C THR A 54 19.40 12.86 -2.76
N ILE A 55 20.65 12.43 -2.77
CA ILE A 55 21.23 11.53 -1.76
C ILE A 55 22.49 12.21 -1.22
N ALA A 56 22.62 12.28 0.10
CA ALA A 56 23.81 12.82 0.73
C ALA A 56 25.07 12.08 0.23
N PRO A 57 26.20 12.79 -0.02
CA PRO A 57 27.37 12.18 -0.65
C PRO A 57 27.88 10.89 0.02
N VAL A 58 27.83 10.84 1.36
CA VAL A 58 28.19 9.64 2.15
C VAL A 58 27.24 8.47 1.83
N ASN A 59 25.93 8.69 1.85
CA ASN A 59 24.95 7.66 1.54
C ASN A 59 25.04 7.22 0.07
N ARG A 60 25.35 8.14 -0.84
CA ARG A 60 25.55 7.83 -2.25
C ARG A 60 26.80 6.97 -2.48
N LEU A 61 27.88 7.23 -1.74
CA LEU A 61 29.06 6.38 -1.74
C LEU A 61 28.75 4.99 -1.18
N ILE A 62 28.01 4.89 -0.07
CA ILE A 62 27.57 3.62 0.51
C ILE A 62 26.76 2.80 -0.51
N LEU A 63 25.75 3.40 -1.16
CA LEU A 63 24.93 2.73 -2.16
C LEU A 63 25.76 2.28 -3.37
N ARG A 64 26.66 3.14 -3.86
CA ARG A 64 27.60 2.78 -4.92
C ARG A 64 28.45 1.57 -4.55
N ASP A 65 29.00 1.56 -3.33
CA ASP A 65 29.87 0.48 -2.87
C ASP A 65 29.09 -0.82 -2.68
N GLN A 66 27.84 -0.76 -2.19
CA GLN A 66 26.93 -1.90 -2.11
C GLN A 66 26.63 -2.50 -3.48
N GLU A 67 26.31 -1.67 -4.47
CA GLU A 67 26.08 -2.12 -5.85
C GLU A 67 27.32 -2.81 -6.44
N LEU A 68 28.53 -2.31 -6.18
CA LEU A 68 29.73 -2.98 -6.66
C LEU A 68 30.05 -4.28 -5.93
N ILE A 69 29.74 -4.37 -4.63
CA ILE A 69 29.84 -5.63 -3.89
C ILE A 69 28.87 -6.65 -4.49
N LEU A 70 27.62 -6.27 -4.75
CA LEU A 70 26.63 -7.14 -5.39
C LEU A 70 27.08 -7.58 -6.79
N ALA A 71 27.62 -6.65 -7.59
CA ALA A 71 28.19 -6.98 -8.90
C ALA A 71 29.37 -7.97 -8.82
N ALA A 72 30.21 -7.86 -7.79
CA ALA A 72 31.36 -8.74 -7.60
C ALA A 72 30.97 -10.13 -7.07
N LEU A 73 29.84 -10.23 -6.36
CA LEU A 73 29.29 -11.49 -5.84
C LEU A 73 28.34 -12.19 -6.81
N SER A 74 27.90 -11.51 -7.86
CA SER A 74 26.95 -12.05 -8.83
C SER A 74 27.53 -13.24 -9.61
N GLU A 75 26.75 -14.32 -9.70
CA GLU A 75 27.08 -15.50 -10.50
C GLU A 75 26.71 -15.32 -11.99
N TYR A 76 25.83 -14.37 -12.30
CA TYR A 76 25.34 -14.09 -13.65
C TYR A 76 25.84 -12.73 -14.13
N GLU A 77 26.33 -12.68 -15.38
CA GLU A 77 26.86 -11.43 -15.96
C GLU A 77 25.77 -10.36 -16.13
N GLU A 78 24.52 -10.76 -16.40
CA GLU A 78 23.40 -9.83 -16.54
C GLU A 78 23.11 -9.09 -15.23
N ASP A 79 23.05 -9.81 -14.12
CA ASP A 79 22.89 -9.25 -12.77
C ASP A 79 24.12 -8.39 -12.39
N ALA A 80 25.32 -8.86 -12.72
CA ALA A 80 26.55 -8.08 -12.50
C ALA A 80 26.54 -6.75 -13.28
N ALA A 81 26.05 -6.77 -14.52
CA ALA A 81 25.91 -5.59 -15.36
C ALA A 81 24.83 -4.64 -14.84
N TYR A 82 23.70 -5.16 -14.36
CA TYR A 82 22.64 -4.40 -13.70
C TYR A 82 23.20 -3.62 -12.50
N HIS A 83 23.91 -4.29 -11.60
CA HIS A 83 24.50 -3.68 -10.42
C HIS A 83 25.63 -2.68 -10.77
N LYS A 84 26.49 -2.98 -11.74
CA LYS A 84 27.52 -2.02 -12.23
C LYS A 84 26.87 -0.74 -12.79
N ARG A 85 25.74 -0.87 -13.50
CA ARG A 85 24.97 0.28 -14.01
C ARG A 85 24.43 1.13 -12.87
N ASN A 86 23.82 0.52 -11.85
CA ASN A 86 23.35 1.25 -10.65
C ASN A 86 24.49 1.94 -9.91
N ALA A 87 25.64 1.28 -9.74
CA ALA A 87 26.84 1.88 -9.14
C ALA A 87 27.29 3.13 -9.91
N GLN A 88 27.26 3.09 -11.25
CA GLN A 88 27.61 4.23 -12.09
C GLN A 88 26.61 5.40 -11.93
N ILE A 89 25.30 5.10 -11.83
CA ILE A 89 24.25 6.10 -11.56
C ILE A 89 24.59 6.89 -10.28
N PHE A 90 24.95 6.18 -9.20
CA PHE A 90 25.34 6.81 -7.94
C PHE A 90 26.68 7.53 -8.01
N GLU A 91 27.70 6.94 -8.64
CA GLU A 91 29.03 7.53 -8.76
C GLU A 91 29.01 8.86 -9.53
N LYS A 92 28.30 8.90 -10.67
CA LYS A 92 28.22 10.08 -11.54
C LYS A 92 27.13 11.07 -11.12
N GLY A 93 26.24 10.68 -10.21
CA GLY A 93 25.16 11.52 -9.73
C GLY A 93 24.06 11.75 -10.76
N TYR A 94 23.70 10.72 -11.53
CA TYR A 94 22.62 10.79 -12.51
C TYR A 94 21.25 10.72 -11.83
N VAL A 95 20.86 11.82 -11.17
CA VAL A 95 19.64 11.90 -10.35
C VAL A 95 18.38 11.51 -11.12
N ARG A 96 18.30 11.81 -12.42
CA ARG A 96 17.16 11.42 -13.27
C ARG A 96 16.95 9.91 -13.36
N GLU A 97 18.02 9.13 -13.15
CA GLU A 97 18.03 7.67 -13.24
C GLU A 97 17.83 6.99 -11.87
N TYR A 98 17.79 7.75 -10.77
CA TYR A 98 17.50 7.19 -9.45
C TYR A 98 16.20 6.36 -9.39
N PRO A 99 15.07 6.72 -10.04
CA PRO A 99 13.90 5.85 -10.11
C PRO A 99 14.20 4.42 -10.57
N GLU A 100 15.15 4.22 -11.48
CA GLU A 100 15.52 2.87 -11.93
C GLU A 100 16.31 2.12 -10.86
N ALA A 101 17.24 2.77 -10.17
CA ALA A 101 18.01 2.17 -9.08
C ALA A 101 17.15 1.87 -7.84
N PHE A 102 16.04 2.60 -7.66
CA PHE A 102 15.08 2.40 -6.56
C PHE A 102 13.84 1.59 -6.97
N ALA A 103 13.78 1.07 -8.20
CA ALA A 103 12.60 0.40 -8.76
C ALA A 103 12.17 -0.87 -7.99
N ALA A 104 13.08 -1.46 -7.21
CA ALA A 104 12.79 -2.59 -6.34
C ALA A 104 11.92 -2.22 -5.13
N LEU A 105 11.86 -0.94 -4.76
CA LEU A 105 11.04 -0.46 -3.66
C LEU A 105 9.63 -0.12 -4.14
N ARG A 106 8.67 -0.38 -3.26
CA ARG A 106 7.31 0.16 -3.33
C ARG A 106 7.11 1.13 -2.17
N PRO A 107 6.12 2.03 -2.23
CA PRO A 107 5.74 2.82 -1.07
C PRO A 107 5.44 1.91 0.12
N GLU A 108 5.42 2.41 1.34
CA GLU A 108 5.02 1.58 2.49
C GLU A 108 3.50 1.35 2.48
N ILE A 109 3.04 0.23 3.03
CA ILE A 109 1.64 0.10 3.46
C ILE A 109 1.62 0.63 4.90
N PRO A 110 0.89 1.72 5.22
CA PRO A 110 0.84 2.24 6.57
C PRO A 110 0.39 1.16 7.55
N ASN A 111 0.96 1.15 8.76
CA ASN A 111 0.63 0.14 9.76
C ASN A 111 -0.88 0.01 10.03
N SER A 112 -1.62 1.13 10.02
CA SER A 112 -3.09 1.12 10.17
C SER A 112 -3.83 0.41 9.02
N ARG A 113 -3.29 0.42 7.79
CA ARG A 113 -3.82 -0.37 6.67
C ARG A 113 -3.44 -1.85 6.80
N CYS A 114 -2.25 -2.15 7.32
CA CYS A 114 -1.88 -3.53 7.66
C CYS A 114 -2.83 -4.10 8.72
N GLU A 115 -3.07 -3.38 9.83
CA GLU A 115 -4.02 -3.77 10.87
C GLU A 115 -5.43 -3.96 10.32
N GLU A 116 -5.90 -3.07 9.45
CA GLU A 116 -7.19 -3.25 8.76
C GLU A 116 -7.23 -4.54 7.95
N LEU A 117 -6.15 -4.90 7.23
CA LEU A 117 -6.09 -6.18 6.52
C LEU A 117 -6.20 -7.37 7.47
N TYR A 118 -5.49 -7.36 8.59
CA TYR A 118 -5.62 -8.41 9.61
C TYR A 118 -7.05 -8.51 10.12
N ASP A 119 -7.69 -7.38 10.45
CA ASP A 119 -9.08 -7.36 10.89
C ASP A 119 -10.01 -8.00 9.84
N ILE A 120 -9.81 -7.70 8.54
CA ILE A 120 -10.60 -8.27 7.45
C ILE A 120 -10.42 -9.80 7.38
N LEU A 121 -9.17 -10.28 7.42
CA LEU A 121 -8.88 -11.71 7.35
C LEU A 121 -9.40 -12.45 8.60
N ASP A 122 -9.23 -11.85 9.79
CA ASP A 122 -9.78 -12.37 11.05
C ASP A 122 -11.30 -12.48 11.02
N MET A 123 -11.98 -11.46 10.49
CA MET A 123 -13.43 -11.49 10.30
C MET A 123 -13.84 -12.69 9.44
N PHE A 124 -13.22 -12.90 8.27
CA PHE A 124 -13.56 -14.03 7.41
C PHE A 124 -13.22 -15.39 8.06
N ARG A 125 -12.10 -15.49 8.76
CA ARG A 125 -11.74 -16.68 9.52
C ARG A 125 -12.80 -17.02 10.57
N VAL A 126 -13.26 -16.02 11.33
CA VAL A 126 -14.29 -16.20 12.36
C VAL A 126 -15.64 -16.53 11.73
N LEU A 127 -16.03 -15.87 10.65
CA LEU A 127 -17.28 -16.17 9.94
C LEU A 127 -17.31 -17.62 9.46
N ARG A 128 -16.23 -18.10 8.84
CA ARG A 128 -16.13 -19.49 8.38
C ARG A 128 -16.11 -20.48 9.54
N ALA A 129 -15.33 -20.23 10.59
CA ALA A 129 -15.30 -21.10 11.76
C ALA A 129 -16.67 -21.17 12.45
N SER A 130 -17.39 -20.04 12.52
CA SER A 130 -18.74 -19.98 13.09
C SER A 130 -19.75 -20.71 12.20
N TYR A 131 -19.65 -20.58 10.88
CA TYR A 131 -20.47 -21.33 9.93
C TYR A 131 -20.31 -22.85 10.08
N GLU A 132 -19.08 -23.34 10.27
CA GLU A 132 -18.83 -24.79 10.46
C GLU A 132 -19.45 -25.34 11.75
N ASP A 133 -19.60 -24.51 12.79
CA ASP A 133 -20.22 -24.83 14.09
C ASP A 133 -21.76 -24.82 14.04
N LEU A 134 -22.37 -24.26 12.99
CA LEU A 134 -23.83 -24.21 12.86
C LEU A 134 -24.43 -25.62 12.64
N PRO A 135 -25.69 -25.84 13.08
CA PRO A 135 -26.49 -26.98 12.66
C PRO A 135 -26.64 -27.07 11.13
N GLU A 136 -26.76 -28.27 10.58
CA GLU A 136 -26.84 -28.50 9.13
C GLU A 136 -28.06 -27.85 8.45
N ASP A 137 -29.17 -27.69 9.18
CA ASP A 137 -30.34 -26.97 8.70
C ASP A 137 -30.09 -25.47 8.56
N GLU A 138 -29.33 -24.87 9.50
CA GLU A 138 -28.96 -23.44 9.45
C GLU A 138 -27.87 -23.17 8.40
N LYS A 139 -26.94 -24.11 8.17
CA LYS A 139 -25.91 -23.98 7.12
C LYS A 139 -26.48 -23.80 5.73
N ALA A 140 -27.66 -24.39 5.45
CA ALA A 140 -28.33 -24.27 4.16
C ALA A 140 -28.82 -22.84 3.86
N GLU A 141 -28.90 -21.97 4.88
CA GLU A 141 -29.36 -20.60 4.75
C GLU A 141 -28.23 -19.61 4.42
N VAL A 142 -26.97 -20.03 4.52
CA VAL A 142 -25.78 -19.18 4.30
C VAL A 142 -25.03 -19.60 3.03
N ASP A 143 -24.84 -18.67 2.10
CA ASP A 143 -23.97 -18.89 0.95
C ASP A 143 -22.49 -18.82 1.39
N GLU A 144 -21.76 -19.92 1.22
CA GLU A 144 -20.32 -20.00 1.51
C GLU A 144 -19.51 -18.89 0.83
N ARG A 145 -19.96 -18.38 -0.33
CA ARG A 145 -19.32 -17.26 -1.04
C ARG A 145 -19.32 -15.97 -0.21
N ASP A 146 -20.37 -15.74 0.56
CA ASP A 146 -20.57 -14.50 1.31
C ASP A 146 -19.74 -14.49 2.61
N ILE A 147 -19.40 -15.66 3.14
CA ILE A 147 -18.48 -15.81 4.28
C ILE A 147 -17.03 -16.03 3.85
N SER A 148 -16.73 -15.95 2.56
CA SER A 148 -15.38 -16.17 2.02
C SER A 148 -14.76 -14.86 1.52
N PRO A 149 -13.44 -14.67 1.72
CA PRO A 149 -12.76 -13.52 1.14
C PRO A 149 -12.76 -13.62 -0.38
N GLN A 150 -13.15 -12.53 -1.05
CA GLN A 150 -13.22 -12.46 -2.52
C GLN A 150 -11.99 -11.77 -3.13
N GLY A 151 -10.96 -11.55 -2.32
CA GLY A 151 -9.74 -10.85 -2.71
C GLY A 151 -9.93 -9.34 -2.82
N PHE A 152 -9.09 -8.72 -3.66
CA PHE A 152 -8.98 -7.27 -3.86
C PHE A 152 -8.79 -6.96 -5.35
N ASP A 153 -9.05 -5.73 -5.77
CA ASP A 153 -8.88 -5.31 -7.15
C ASP A 153 -7.39 -5.14 -7.48
N HIS A 154 -6.87 -5.96 -8.39
CA HIS A 154 -5.48 -5.86 -8.81
C HIS A 154 -5.17 -4.62 -9.65
N ASN A 155 -6.19 -3.96 -10.22
CA ASN A 155 -6.01 -2.74 -11.01
C ASN A 155 -6.04 -1.47 -10.16
N ASP A 156 -6.56 -1.56 -8.94
CA ASP A 156 -6.52 -0.46 -7.99
C ASP A 156 -5.17 -0.45 -7.25
N MET A 157 -4.61 0.76 -7.07
CA MET A 157 -3.26 0.93 -6.53
C MET A 157 -3.17 0.56 -5.05
N GLU A 158 -4.21 0.81 -4.25
CA GLU A 158 -4.22 0.44 -2.83
C GLU A 158 -4.54 -1.05 -2.68
N GLU A 159 -5.61 -1.50 -3.33
CA GLU A 159 -6.10 -2.87 -3.24
C GLU A 159 -5.16 -3.89 -3.86
N GLY A 160 -4.49 -3.56 -4.97
CA GLY A 160 -3.46 -4.42 -5.57
C GLY A 160 -2.28 -4.66 -4.62
N ARG A 161 -1.93 -3.67 -3.82
CA ARG A 161 -0.90 -3.80 -2.78
C ARG A 161 -1.36 -4.63 -1.59
N LEU A 162 -2.63 -4.51 -1.19
CA LEU A 162 -3.24 -5.39 -0.18
C LEU A 162 -3.31 -6.84 -0.68
N ALA A 163 -3.66 -7.09 -1.95
CA ALA A 163 -3.63 -8.43 -2.55
C ALA A 163 -2.21 -9.04 -2.50
N GLY A 164 -1.18 -8.24 -2.80
CA GLY A 164 0.21 -8.64 -2.64
C GLY A 164 0.55 -9.02 -1.19
N TYR A 165 0.03 -8.26 -0.22
CA TYR A 165 0.25 -8.56 1.19
C TYR A 165 -0.47 -9.84 1.64
N VAL A 166 -1.72 -10.09 1.19
CA VAL A 166 -2.41 -11.37 1.45
C VAL A 166 -1.60 -12.56 0.92
N LYS A 167 -1.06 -12.46 -0.32
CA LYS A 167 -0.21 -13.52 -0.89
C LYS A 167 1.02 -13.78 -0.03
N HIS A 168 1.65 -12.73 0.50
CA HIS A 168 2.77 -12.86 1.42
C HIS A 168 2.37 -13.56 2.74
N LEU A 169 1.23 -13.20 3.33
CA LEU A 169 0.73 -13.85 4.56
C LEU A 169 0.47 -15.35 4.35
N PHE A 170 -0.17 -15.70 3.23
CA PHE A 170 -0.45 -17.11 2.90
C PHE A 170 0.82 -17.91 2.66
N ALA A 171 1.81 -17.34 1.96
CA ALA A 171 3.11 -17.99 1.76
C ALA A 171 3.85 -18.26 3.09
N ASP A 172 3.60 -17.43 4.10
CA ASP A 172 4.12 -17.56 5.46
C ASP A 172 3.18 -18.39 6.39
N LYS A 173 2.23 -19.13 5.80
CA LYS A 173 1.25 -19.99 6.52
C LYS A 173 0.35 -19.25 7.51
N ARG A 174 0.20 -17.94 7.38
CA ARG A 174 -0.77 -17.14 8.13
C ARG A 174 -2.05 -17.05 7.32
N TYR A 175 -3.19 -17.40 7.93
CA TYR A 175 -4.50 -17.43 7.27
C TYR A 175 -4.57 -18.40 6.06
N GLU A 176 -3.76 -19.45 6.06
CA GLU A 176 -3.72 -20.44 4.97
C GLU A 176 -5.08 -21.12 4.75
N GLU A 177 -5.88 -21.25 5.82
CA GLU A 177 -7.25 -21.77 5.78
C GLU A 177 -8.20 -20.95 4.89
N LEU A 178 -7.86 -19.69 4.60
CA LEU A 178 -8.64 -18.81 3.70
C LEU A 178 -8.20 -18.91 2.24
N ALA A 179 -7.09 -19.58 1.93
CA ALA A 179 -6.55 -19.65 0.57
C ALA A 179 -7.44 -20.47 -0.39
N GLU A 180 -7.96 -21.61 0.06
CA GLU A 180 -8.87 -22.42 -0.75
C GLU A 180 -10.19 -21.69 -1.03
N PRO A 181 -10.89 -21.13 -0.02
CA PRO A 181 -12.09 -20.33 -0.22
C PRO A 181 -11.87 -19.14 -1.15
N LEU A 182 -10.77 -18.41 -0.96
CA LEU A 182 -10.41 -17.29 -1.82
C LEU A 182 -10.28 -17.73 -3.27
N ARG A 183 -9.57 -18.82 -3.54
CA ARG A 183 -9.43 -19.36 -4.90
C ARG A 183 -10.73 -19.90 -5.47
N LYS A 184 -11.60 -20.47 -4.64
CA LYS A 184 -12.90 -21.01 -5.05
C LYS A 184 -13.88 -19.90 -5.48
N TYR A 185 -13.84 -18.76 -4.80
CA TYR A 185 -14.82 -17.68 -4.97
C TYR A 185 -14.27 -16.40 -5.63
N SER A 186 -13.02 -16.42 -6.11
CA SER A 186 -12.40 -15.33 -6.87
C SER A 186 -11.41 -15.85 -7.90
N ASP A 187 -10.98 -14.98 -8.82
CA ASP A 187 -9.96 -15.30 -9.83
C ASP A 187 -8.55 -15.23 -9.20
N GLY A 188 -8.26 -16.17 -8.30
CA GLY A 188 -6.98 -16.25 -7.59
C GLY A 188 -6.70 -15.05 -6.67
N GLY A 189 -7.76 -14.43 -6.13
CA GLY A 189 -7.68 -13.23 -5.30
C GLY A 189 -7.89 -11.91 -6.03
N ASN A 190 -8.07 -11.95 -7.35
CA ASN A 190 -8.50 -10.77 -8.09
C ASN A 190 -10.02 -10.65 -8.06
N SER A 191 -10.52 -9.59 -7.43
CA SER A 191 -11.97 -9.34 -7.34
C SER A 191 -12.56 -8.70 -8.59
N HIS A 192 -11.72 -8.22 -9.53
CA HIS A 192 -12.10 -7.45 -10.72
C HIS A 192 -12.91 -6.18 -10.43
N GLY A 193 -12.85 -5.69 -9.19
CA GLY A 193 -13.45 -4.43 -8.77
C GLY A 193 -13.28 -4.17 -7.27
N PRO A 194 -13.27 -2.90 -6.81
CA PRO A 194 -12.90 -2.55 -5.44
C PRO A 194 -13.78 -3.22 -4.38
N ARG A 195 -13.16 -3.76 -3.33
CA ARG A 195 -13.81 -4.47 -2.21
C ARG A 195 -13.56 -3.86 -0.84
N LEU A 196 -12.59 -2.96 -0.70
CA LEU A 196 -12.15 -2.47 0.60
C LEU A 196 -13.28 -1.78 1.37
N GLU A 197 -14.08 -0.94 0.70
CA GLU A 197 -15.26 -0.31 1.31
C GLU A 197 -16.34 -1.31 1.73
N MET A 198 -16.50 -2.40 0.97
CA MET A 198 -17.42 -3.48 1.34
C MET A 198 -16.95 -4.18 2.61
N TYR A 199 -15.67 -4.54 2.69
CA TYR A 199 -15.10 -5.18 3.87
C TYR A 199 -15.15 -4.25 5.10
N ARG A 200 -14.94 -2.94 4.93
CA ARG A 200 -15.10 -1.94 6.00
C ARG A 200 -16.52 -1.95 6.58
N ARG A 201 -17.56 -2.03 5.75
CA ARG A 201 -18.95 -2.15 6.21
C ARG A 201 -19.18 -3.43 7.00
N MET A 202 -18.70 -4.56 6.49
CA MET A 202 -18.78 -5.83 7.20
C MET A 202 -18.07 -5.75 8.56
N LEU A 203 -16.86 -5.20 8.61
CA LEU A 203 -16.11 -4.99 9.84
C LEU A 203 -16.84 -4.13 10.87
N HIS A 204 -17.54 -3.09 10.40
CA HIS A 204 -18.35 -2.25 11.27
C HIS A 204 -19.46 -3.03 11.98
N CYS A 205 -20.09 -3.98 11.28
CA CYS A 205 -21.08 -4.90 11.85
C CYS A 205 -20.44 -5.98 12.72
N PHE A 206 -19.30 -6.53 12.31
CA PHE A 206 -18.62 -7.65 12.95
C PHE A 206 -17.99 -7.27 14.30
N LYS A 207 -17.21 -6.18 14.37
CA LYS A 207 -16.42 -5.83 15.56
C LYS A 207 -17.24 -5.75 16.86
N PRO A 208 -18.44 -5.11 16.88
CA PRO A 208 -19.27 -5.06 18.08
C PRO A 208 -19.84 -6.43 18.49
N LEU A 209 -20.13 -7.31 17.53
CA LEU A 209 -20.62 -8.67 17.80
C LEU A 209 -19.48 -9.51 18.39
N TRP A 210 -18.34 -9.52 17.71
CA TRP A 210 -17.18 -10.33 18.10
C TRP A 210 -16.64 -9.96 19.48
N ARG A 211 -16.65 -8.67 19.85
CA ARG A 211 -16.27 -8.22 21.19
C ARG A 211 -17.11 -8.86 22.31
N LYS A 212 -18.39 -9.15 22.08
CA LYS A 212 -19.26 -9.82 23.07
C LYS A 212 -18.89 -11.29 23.23
N HIS A 213 -18.49 -11.92 22.14
CA HIS A 213 -18.11 -13.34 22.09
C HIS A 213 -16.72 -13.61 22.65
N MET A 214 -15.77 -12.70 22.46
CA MET A 214 -14.44 -12.76 23.12
C MET A 214 -14.53 -12.80 24.65
N LEU A 215 -15.62 -12.33 25.25
CA LEU A 215 -15.85 -12.36 26.70
C LEU A 215 -16.53 -13.65 27.18
N GLY A 216 -17.02 -14.49 26.26
CA GLY A 216 -17.90 -15.63 26.57
C GLY A 216 -17.58 -16.93 25.83
N ASP A 217 -16.49 -17.00 25.07
CA ASP A 217 -15.97 -18.19 24.38
C ASP A 217 -17.01 -18.90 23.50
N ARG A 218 -17.70 -18.14 22.63
CA ARG A 218 -18.74 -18.66 21.71
C ARG A 218 -18.52 -18.20 20.27
N PHE A 219 -18.93 -19.03 19.32
CA PHE A 219 -19.00 -18.67 17.90
C PHE A 219 -20.22 -17.79 17.60
N LEU A 220 -20.21 -17.14 16.43
CA LEU A 220 -21.36 -16.36 15.96
C LEU A 220 -22.53 -17.27 15.60
N GLY A 221 -23.75 -16.92 16.01
CA GLY A 221 -24.95 -17.62 15.55
C GLY A 221 -25.36 -17.21 14.13
N LEU A 222 -26.29 -17.96 13.50
CA LEU A 222 -26.80 -17.69 12.15
C LEU A 222 -27.21 -16.23 11.95
N ALA A 223 -28.08 -15.69 12.82
CA ALA A 223 -28.56 -14.31 12.71
C ALA A 223 -27.44 -13.24 12.80
N GLU A 224 -26.33 -13.55 13.49
CA GLU A 224 -25.17 -12.66 13.56
C GLU A 224 -24.32 -12.73 12.29
N ILE A 225 -24.15 -13.93 11.74
CA ILE A 225 -23.49 -14.16 10.45
C ILE A 225 -24.24 -13.43 9.33
N GLU A 226 -25.56 -13.63 9.23
CA GLU A 226 -26.41 -12.96 8.24
C GLU A 226 -26.32 -11.44 8.34
N LYS A 227 -26.27 -10.90 9.57
CA LYS A 227 -26.13 -9.46 9.79
C LYS A 227 -24.82 -8.91 9.24
N VAL A 228 -23.72 -9.66 9.35
CA VAL A 228 -22.42 -9.25 8.79
C VAL A 228 -22.45 -9.37 7.26
N ILE A 229 -23.02 -10.45 6.71
CA ILE A 229 -23.15 -10.67 5.26
C ILE A 229 -24.03 -9.60 4.61
N ALA A 230 -25.14 -9.21 5.24
CA ALA A 230 -26.05 -8.19 4.72
C ALA A 230 -25.35 -6.85 4.45
N ALA A 231 -24.29 -6.52 5.20
CA ALA A 231 -23.51 -5.31 5.04
C ALA A 231 -22.67 -5.27 3.73
N GLN A 232 -22.55 -6.40 3.03
CA GLN A 232 -21.91 -6.46 1.71
C GLN A 232 -22.66 -5.64 0.67
N ARG A 233 -24.00 -5.71 0.70
CA ARG A 233 -24.86 -4.99 -0.25
C ARG A 233 -24.81 -3.50 0.09
N TYR A 234 -24.56 -2.68 -0.93
CA TYR A 234 -24.70 -1.24 -0.79
C TYR A 234 -26.19 -0.92 -0.89
N ASP A 235 -26.82 -0.65 0.25
CA ASP A 235 -28.16 -0.06 0.24
C ASP A 235 -28.01 1.44 -0.05
N SER A 236 -28.21 1.83 -1.31
CA SER A 236 -28.13 3.25 -1.69
C SER A 236 -29.27 4.07 -1.11
N GLY A 237 -30.30 3.44 -0.51
CA GLY A 237 -31.46 4.16 0.03
C GLY A 237 -32.21 5.01 -1.01
N TYR A 238 -32.01 4.72 -2.30
CA TYR A 238 -32.61 5.38 -3.46
C TYR A 238 -33.33 4.35 -4.32
#